data_AF-X1MU40-F1
#
_entry.id   AF-X1MU40-F1
#
_cell.length_a   1.000
_cell.length_b   1.000
_cell.length_c   1.000
_cell.angle_alpha   90.00
_cell.angle_beta   90.00
_cell.angle_gamma   90.00
#
_symmetry.space_group_name_H-M   'P 1'
#
loop_
_entity.id
_entity.type
_entity.pdbx_description
1 polymer ?
#
loop_
_entity_poly.entity_id
_entity_poly.type
_entity_poly.pdbx_seq_one_letter_code
_entity_poly.pdbx_strand_id
1 'polypeptide(L)'
;MTWLNDLRELGFEIGVQEGGEITPELLEDYSVLQIAELKTPLSDDEKQAIVNWVRGGGGLLLGEQPDYQGYGYSLNSNELLEALEVPIRFQDDELYDMQNWTHDGFWFPQIYLLDPREVNPEFDVWFSEYAFATGMPVKSITADKVRVLFSLTITNTGTKDSSYRVEVEEITSPPLGWDVEVKPTEVEAASGEESEIFIFVTVPDIEAERKRMDLSIKVTDAEQDFLTKSERFGILGEDGRTPPSEAKLEVGQSVSHPDWGEVTIEAVAWDGSSWAYLFTA
;
A
#
# COMPACT_ATOMS: atom_id res chain seq x y z
N MET A 1 16.49 -35.53 3.71
CA MET A 1 17.24 -34.94 4.84
C MET A 1 16.21 -34.13 5.60
N THR A 2 15.88 -34.51 6.83
CA THR A 2 14.63 -34.10 7.51
C THR A 2 14.84 -32.82 8.32
N TRP A 3 13.91 -31.87 8.21
CA TRP A 3 13.84 -30.60 8.98
C TRP A 3 14.34 -30.67 10.43
N LEU A 4 13.95 -31.71 11.18
CA LEU A 4 14.37 -31.88 12.58
C LEU A 4 15.87 -32.10 12.78
N ASN A 5 16.58 -32.64 11.78
CA ASN A 5 18.03 -32.80 11.84
C ASN A 5 18.72 -31.45 11.60
N ASP A 6 18.21 -30.65 10.67
CA ASP A 6 18.74 -29.33 10.38
C ASP A 6 18.63 -28.43 11.63
N LEU A 7 17.50 -28.49 12.36
CA LEU A 7 17.35 -27.79 13.63
C LEU A 7 18.36 -28.24 14.69
N ARG A 8 18.63 -29.55 14.79
CA ARG A 8 19.64 -30.07 15.72
C ARG A 8 21.05 -29.61 15.34
N GLU A 9 21.38 -29.57 14.05
CA GLU A 9 22.66 -29.05 13.57
C GLU A 9 22.83 -27.55 13.85
N LEU A 10 21.72 -26.80 13.86
CA LEU A 10 21.67 -25.40 14.28
C LEU A 10 21.73 -25.22 15.81
N GLY A 11 21.76 -26.31 16.59
CA GLY A 11 21.91 -26.28 18.04
C GLY A 11 20.60 -26.23 18.83
N PHE A 12 19.45 -26.50 18.19
CA PHE A 12 18.17 -26.60 18.90
C PHE A 12 18.03 -27.96 19.60
N GLU A 13 17.54 -27.91 20.84
CA GLU A 13 17.02 -29.08 21.54
C GLU A 13 15.59 -29.34 21.07
N ILE A 14 15.31 -30.56 20.62
CA ILE A 14 14.02 -30.92 19.99
C ILE A 14 13.28 -31.89 20.90
N GLY A 15 12.17 -31.43 21.48
CA GLY A 15 11.14 -32.29 22.06
C GLY A 15 10.10 -32.67 21.02
N VAL A 16 9.64 -33.92 21.07
CA VAL A 16 8.50 -34.39 20.27
C VAL A 16 7.54 -35.06 21.23
N GLN A 17 6.27 -34.66 21.17
CA GLN A 17 5.19 -35.29 21.91
C GLN A 17 4.23 -35.96 20.91
N GLU A 18 3.95 -37.25 21.14
CA GLU A 18 2.93 -37.99 20.39
C GLU A 18 1.66 -38.11 21.24
N GLY A 19 0.60 -37.40 20.83
CA GLY A 19 -0.69 -37.38 21.54
C GLY A 19 -0.68 -36.59 22.86
N GLY A 20 -1.83 -36.54 23.52
CA GLY A 20 -2.05 -35.72 24.72
C GLY A 20 -2.46 -34.29 24.40
N GLU A 21 -2.72 -33.51 25.44
CA GLU A 21 -3.16 -32.11 25.35
C GLU A 21 -1.96 -31.16 25.45
N ILE A 22 -2.09 -29.99 24.82
CA ILE A 22 -1.15 -28.88 25.01
C ILE A 22 -1.50 -28.12 26.29
N THR A 23 -0.73 -28.37 27.37
CA THR A 23 -0.95 -27.73 28.67
C THR A 23 0.10 -26.66 28.98
N PRO A 24 -0.17 -25.73 29.92
CA PRO A 24 0.83 -24.76 30.36
C PRO A 24 2.11 -25.42 30.87
N GLU A 25 1.99 -26.49 31.66
CA GLU A 25 3.13 -27.21 32.24
C GLU A 25 4.01 -27.85 31.16
N LEU A 26 3.41 -28.31 30.06
CA LEU A 26 4.16 -28.80 28.92
C LEU A 26 4.96 -27.67 28.26
N LEU A 27 4.33 -26.51 28.05
CA LEU A 27 4.93 -25.39 27.33
C LEU A 27 6.05 -24.69 28.12
N GLU A 28 6.06 -24.78 29.45
CA GLU A 28 7.11 -24.21 30.31
C GLU A 28 8.52 -24.72 29.99
N ASP A 29 8.64 -25.95 29.47
CA ASP A 29 9.92 -26.57 29.12
C ASP A 29 10.43 -26.15 27.72
N TYR A 30 9.64 -25.42 26.94
CA TYR A 30 9.96 -25.05 25.56
C TYR A 30 10.05 -23.53 25.38
N SER A 31 10.91 -23.10 24.45
CA SER A 31 10.99 -21.70 24.01
C SER A 31 10.20 -21.44 22.73
N VAL A 32 9.97 -22.50 21.92
CA VAL A 32 9.27 -22.43 20.64
C VAL A 32 8.34 -23.63 20.51
N LEU A 33 7.09 -23.38 20.13
CA LEU A 33 6.13 -24.39 19.69
C LEU A 33 5.99 -24.31 18.17
N GLN A 34 6.22 -25.42 17.48
CA GLN A 34 5.93 -25.54 16.05
C GLN A 34 4.73 -26.46 15.85
N ILE A 35 3.68 -25.94 15.21
CA ILE A 35 2.52 -26.70 14.75
C ILE A 35 2.56 -26.70 13.23
N ALA A 36 2.80 -27.88 12.64
CA ALA A 36 2.71 -28.08 11.21
C ALA A 36 1.42 -28.85 10.92
N GLU A 37 0.48 -28.19 10.24
CA GLU A 37 -0.83 -28.72 9.83
C GLU A 37 -1.73 -29.08 11.03
N LEU A 38 -2.54 -28.13 11.49
CA LEU A 38 -3.45 -28.36 12.61
C LEU A 38 -4.72 -29.10 12.17
N LYS A 39 -4.61 -30.41 11.93
CA LYS A 39 -5.73 -31.25 11.43
C LYS A 39 -6.95 -31.30 12.33
N THR A 40 -6.70 -31.22 13.63
CA THR A 40 -7.73 -31.35 14.67
C THR A 40 -7.87 -30.01 15.38
N PRO A 41 -9.10 -29.50 15.57
CA PRO A 41 -9.32 -28.30 16.36
C PRO A 41 -8.74 -28.47 17.77
N LEU A 42 -8.10 -27.43 18.26
CA LEU A 42 -7.67 -27.35 19.65
C LEU A 42 -8.88 -27.14 20.55
N SER A 43 -8.88 -27.75 21.73
CA SER A 43 -9.83 -27.40 22.78
C SER A 43 -9.62 -25.96 23.26
N ASP A 44 -10.63 -25.38 23.91
CA ASP A 44 -10.52 -24.02 24.46
C ASP A 44 -9.40 -23.90 25.51
N ASP A 45 -9.19 -24.95 26.30
CA ASP A 45 -8.11 -25.00 27.30
C ASP A 45 -6.72 -25.02 26.64
N GLU A 46 -6.53 -25.80 25.59
CA GLU A 46 -5.28 -25.82 24.82
C GLU A 46 -5.02 -24.49 24.11
N LYS A 47 -6.05 -23.89 23.49
CA LYS A 47 -5.95 -22.55 22.89
C LYS A 47 -5.51 -21.53 23.93
N GLN A 48 -6.15 -21.52 25.11
CA GLN A 48 -5.83 -20.57 26.17
C GLN A 48 -4.42 -20.79 26.75
N ALA A 49 -3.97 -22.04 26.86
CA ALA A 49 -2.61 -22.38 27.28
C ALA A 49 -1.57 -21.78 26.32
N ILE A 50 -1.75 -21.98 25.02
CA ILE A 50 -0.88 -21.41 23.98
C ILE A 50 -0.93 -19.88 24.01
N VAL A 51 -2.12 -19.28 24.06
CA VAL A 51 -2.30 -17.81 24.10
C VAL A 51 -1.54 -17.19 25.28
N ASN A 52 -1.70 -17.76 26.48
CA ASN A 52 -1.04 -17.26 27.68
C ASN A 52 0.48 -17.40 27.58
N TRP A 53 0.97 -18.53 27.08
CA TRP A 53 2.40 -18.81 26.93
C TRP A 53 3.06 -17.89 25.87
N VAL A 54 2.41 -17.67 24.72
CA VAL A 54 2.88 -16.72 23.70
C VAL A 54 2.92 -15.30 24.24
N ARG A 55 1.85 -14.86 24.94
CA ARG A 55 1.82 -13.54 25.61
C ARG A 55 2.88 -13.42 26.72
N GLY A 56 3.32 -14.54 27.28
CA GLY A 56 4.44 -14.65 28.22
C GLY A 56 5.84 -14.61 27.60
N GLY A 57 5.95 -14.56 26.25
CA GLY A 57 7.22 -14.48 25.52
C GLY A 57 7.61 -15.76 24.78
N GLY A 58 6.77 -16.80 24.76
CA GLY A 58 6.98 -18.00 23.96
C GLY A 58 6.87 -17.75 22.45
N GLY A 59 7.67 -18.44 21.65
CA GLY A 59 7.61 -18.34 20.18
C GLY A 59 6.64 -19.36 19.55
N LEU A 60 5.74 -18.92 18.68
CA LEU A 60 4.84 -19.81 17.94
C LEU A 60 5.18 -19.81 16.44
N LEU A 61 5.39 -21.01 15.89
CA LEU A 61 5.50 -21.25 14.45
C LEU A 61 4.30 -22.08 14.00
N LEU A 62 3.42 -21.46 13.22
CA LEU A 62 2.26 -22.09 12.59
C LEU A 62 2.53 -22.28 11.11
N GLY A 63 2.41 -23.51 10.62
CA GLY A 63 2.50 -23.83 9.21
C GLY A 63 1.27 -24.58 8.73
N GLU A 64 0.72 -24.15 7.60
CA GLU A 64 -0.38 -24.80 6.90
C GLU A 64 0.08 -25.40 5.56
N GLN A 65 -0.73 -26.31 5.04
CA GLN A 65 -0.56 -26.84 3.69
C GLN A 65 -1.59 -26.21 2.73
N PRO A 66 -1.30 -26.19 1.41
CA PRO A 66 -2.30 -25.83 0.42
C PRO A 66 -3.54 -26.71 0.54
N ASP A 67 -4.72 -26.18 0.23
CA ASP A 67 -5.99 -26.93 0.19
C ASP A 67 -6.12 -27.87 -1.03
N TYR A 68 -5.12 -28.74 -1.21
CA TYR A 68 -5.14 -29.72 -2.29
C TYR A 68 -6.26 -30.72 -2.04
N GLN A 69 -7.24 -30.79 -2.95
CA GLN A 69 -8.39 -31.72 -2.85
C GLN A 69 -9.25 -31.57 -1.58
N GLY A 70 -9.28 -30.39 -0.95
CA GLY A 70 -10.06 -30.19 0.29
C GLY A 70 -9.34 -30.68 1.56
N TYR A 71 -8.01 -30.80 1.53
CA TYR A 71 -7.17 -31.20 2.68
C TYR A 71 -6.58 -30.01 3.46
N GLY A 72 -7.02 -28.78 3.21
CA GLY A 72 -6.68 -27.61 4.01
C GLY A 72 -7.36 -27.61 5.37
N TYR A 73 -6.65 -27.20 6.42
CA TYR A 73 -7.17 -27.11 7.79
C TYR A 73 -7.04 -25.69 8.36
N SER A 74 -7.04 -24.69 7.46
CA SER A 74 -6.85 -23.28 7.77
C SER A 74 -7.78 -22.79 8.88
N LEU A 75 -9.03 -23.25 8.92
CA LEU A 75 -10.01 -22.91 9.96
C LEU A 75 -9.50 -23.20 11.38
N ASN A 76 -8.85 -24.33 11.62
CA ASN A 76 -8.37 -24.71 12.96
C ASN A 76 -7.24 -23.78 13.42
N SER A 77 -6.29 -23.50 12.54
CA SER A 77 -5.19 -22.58 12.80
C SER A 77 -5.69 -21.14 12.96
N ASN A 78 -6.70 -20.77 12.19
CA ASN A 78 -7.34 -19.47 12.24
C ASN A 78 -8.05 -19.20 13.58
N GLU A 79 -8.67 -20.20 14.20
CA GLU A 79 -9.22 -20.05 15.57
C GLU A 79 -8.14 -19.68 16.61
N LEU A 80 -6.93 -20.23 16.48
CA LEU A 80 -5.82 -19.89 17.37
C LEU A 80 -5.27 -18.48 17.08
N LEU A 81 -5.17 -18.10 15.81
CA LEU A 81 -4.77 -16.75 15.39
C LEU A 81 -5.79 -15.69 15.84
N GLU A 82 -7.08 -16.03 15.83
CA GLU A 82 -8.18 -15.24 16.40
C GLU A 82 -7.99 -15.03 17.89
N ALA A 83 -7.76 -16.11 18.66
CA ALA A 83 -7.56 -16.04 20.10
C ALA A 83 -6.29 -15.25 20.51
N LEU A 84 -5.29 -15.22 19.63
CA LEU A 84 -4.08 -14.42 19.77
C LEU A 84 -4.25 -12.96 19.30
N GLU A 85 -5.42 -12.61 18.74
CA GLU A 85 -5.72 -11.28 18.19
C GLU A 85 -4.73 -10.86 17.07
N VAL A 86 -4.26 -11.84 16.28
CA VAL A 86 -3.33 -11.58 15.17
C VAL A 86 -4.14 -11.28 13.90
N PRO A 87 -3.80 -10.23 13.13
CA PRO A 87 -4.54 -9.83 11.93
C PRO A 87 -4.07 -10.57 10.66
N ILE A 88 -3.64 -11.84 10.77
CA ILE A 88 -3.30 -12.71 9.63
C ILE A 88 -4.12 -14.00 9.70
N ARG A 89 -4.57 -14.55 8.57
CA ARG A 89 -5.25 -15.86 8.48
C ARG A 89 -4.74 -16.65 7.30
N PHE A 90 -4.73 -17.96 7.46
CA PHE A 90 -4.57 -18.88 6.35
C PHE A 90 -5.86 -18.91 5.54
N GLN A 91 -5.73 -19.03 4.22
CA GLN A 91 -6.85 -19.28 3.32
C GLN A 91 -6.99 -20.79 3.10
N ASP A 92 -8.19 -21.25 2.75
CA ASP A 92 -8.48 -22.59 2.24
C ASP A 92 -8.26 -22.64 0.71
N ASP A 93 -7.10 -22.15 0.25
CA ASP A 93 -6.74 -22.10 -1.16
C ASP A 93 -5.35 -22.69 -1.44
N GLU A 94 -4.92 -22.58 -2.70
CA GLU A 94 -3.64 -23.09 -3.17
C GLU A 94 -2.95 -22.05 -4.06
N LEU A 95 -1.64 -21.90 -3.89
CA LEU A 95 -0.81 -21.05 -4.75
C LEU A 95 -0.31 -21.85 -5.96
N TYR A 96 -0.66 -21.39 -7.16
CA TYR A 96 -0.18 -21.95 -8.43
C TYR A 96 0.65 -20.92 -9.22
N ASP A 97 1.75 -21.36 -9.82
CA ASP A 97 2.62 -20.53 -10.68
C ASP A 97 2.35 -20.82 -12.18
N MET A 98 2.35 -19.75 -12.98
CA MET A 98 2.14 -19.80 -14.43
C MET A 98 3.34 -20.34 -15.22
N GLN A 99 4.54 -20.38 -14.64
CA GLN A 99 5.75 -20.85 -15.32
C GLN A 99 6.04 -22.34 -15.07
N ASN A 100 5.75 -22.83 -13.87
CA ASN A 100 6.00 -24.21 -13.51
C ASN A 100 4.74 -24.83 -12.87
N TRP A 101 3.99 -25.53 -13.74
CA TRP A 101 2.91 -26.49 -13.44
C TRP A 101 1.47 -25.97 -13.58
N THR A 102 0.95 -25.97 -14.83
CA THR A 102 -0.43 -25.57 -15.16
C THR A 102 -1.17 -26.70 -15.86
N HIS A 103 -2.12 -27.37 -15.20
CA HIS A 103 -3.06 -28.25 -15.90
C HIS A 103 -4.32 -27.51 -16.36
N ASP A 104 -4.81 -26.49 -15.64
CA ASP A 104 -6.21 -26.04 -15.80
C ASP A 104 -6.46 -24.50 -15.87
N GLY A 105 -5.68 -23.75 -16.66
CA GLY A 105 -6.09 -22.39 -17.11
C GLY A 105 -5.42 -21.19 -16.44
N PHE A 106 -5.97 -19.98 -16.66
CA PHE A 106 -5.47 -18.71 -16.11
C PHE A 106 -5.98 -18.51 -14.67
N TRP A 107 -5.10 -18.09 -13.76
CA TRP A 107 -5.40 -17.99 -12.33
C TRP A 107 -4.98 -16.66 -11.72
N PHE A 108 -5.70 -16.31 -10.64
CA PHE A 108 -5.42 -15.22 -9.71
C PHE A 108 -5.54 -15.81 -8.29
N PRO A 109 -4.78 -15.33 -7.28
CA PRO A 109 -5.01 -15.68 -5.88
C PRO A 109 -6.50 -15.50 -5.53
N GLN A 110 -7.13 -16.54 -4.98
CA GLN A 110 -8.55 -16.50 -4.64
C GLN A 110 -8.73 -15.87 -3.27
N ILE A 111 -8.66 -14.55 -3.29
CA ILE A 111 -8.96 -13.70 -2.16
C ILE A 111 -10.50 -13.52 -2.08
N TYR A 112 -11.25 -14.54 -1.64
CA TYR A 112 -12.73 -14.45 -1.55
C TYR A 112 -13.26 -14.22 -0.14
N LEU A 113 -12.36 -14.04 0.83
CA LEU A 113 -12.67 -13.38 2.10
C LEU A 113 -12.25 -11.89 2.13
N LEU A 114 -11.69 -11.32 1.05
CA LEU A 114 -11.19 -9.92 1.05
C LEU A 114 -11.77 -8.99 -0.02
N ASP A 115 -13.09 -9.03 -0.29
CA ASP A 115 -13.77 -7.78 -0.67
C ASP A 115 -15.16 -7.65 -0.02
N PRO A 116 -15.24 -7.19 1.23
CA PRO A 116 -16.49 -6.98 1.94
C PRO A 116 -17.04 -5.55 1.80
N ARG A 117 -16.54 -4.68 0.91
CA ARG A 117 -16.92 -3.25 0.91
C ARG A 117 -18.41 -2.95 0.69
N GLU A 118 -19.23 -3.98 0.45
CA GLU A 118 -20.69 -3.90 0.61
C GLU A 118 -21.35 -5.12 1.31
N VAL A 119 -20.59 -6.18 1.65
CA VAL A 119 -21.17 -7.52 1.88
C VAL A 119 -21.08 -8.01 3.33
N ASN A 120 -20.06 -7.64 4.12
CA ASN A 120 -20.01 -8.04 5.54
C ASN A 120 -19.04 -7.20 6.41
N PRO A 121 -19.53 -6.23 7.21
CA PRO A 121 -18.70 -5.39 8.08
C PRO A 121 -18.06 -6.14 9.28
N GLU A 122 -18.44 -7.38 9.57
CA GLU A 122 -17.81 -8.19 10.62
C GLU A 122 -16.35 -8.59 10.26
N PHE A 123 -15.98 -8.51 8.99
CA PHE A 123 -14.65 -8.85 8.47
C PHE A 123 -13.78 -7.62 8.15
N ASP A 124 -14.15 -6.41 8.61
CA ASP A 124 -13.30 -5.21 8.50
C ASP A 124 -12.00 -5.30 9.31
N VAL A 125 -11.85 -6.31 10.17
CA VAL A 125 -10.63 -6.61 10.95
C VAL A 125 -9.40 -6.94 10.08
N TRP A 126 -9.59 -7.19 8.78
CA TRP A 126 -8.56 -7.52 7.79
C TRP A 126 -7.94 -6.29 7.12
N PHE A 127 -8.55 -5.12 7.28
CA PHE A 127 -8.12 -3.87 6.68
C PHE A 127 -7.75 -2.89 7.81
N SER A 128 -6.57 -2.28 7.72
CA SER A 128 -6.17 -1.27 8.70
C SER A 128 -7.22 -0.16 8.74
N GLU A 129 -7.56 0.33 9.93
CA GLU A 129 -8.48 1.47 10.07
C GLU A 129 -8.01 2.67 9.21
N TYR A 130 -6.69 2.83 9.12
CA TYR A 130 -6.03 3.84 8.31
C TYR A 130 -5.02 3.17 7.37
N ALA A 131 -5.20 3.34 6.07
CA ALA A 131 -4.28 2.89 5.05
C ALA A 131 -4.54 3.71 3.78
N PHE A 132 -3.51 3.98 3.00
CA PHE A 132 -3.70 4.62 1.69
C PHE A 132 -2.69 4.13 0.66
N ALA A 133 -3.02 4.29 -0.61
CA ALA A 133 -2.13 4.13 -1.74
C ALA A 133 -1.91 5.47 -2.45
N THR A 134 -0.79 5.59 -3.15
CA THR A 134 -0.49 6.74 -4.00
C THR A 134 -0.24 6.29 -5.43
N GLY A 135 -0.66 7.10 -6.38
CA GLY A 135 -0.49 6.86 -7.82
C GLY A 135 -0.01 8.11 -8.52
N MET A 136 1.19 8.06 -9.11
CA MET A 136 1.75 9.16 -9.90
C MET A 136 2.07 8.66 -11.31
N PRO A 137 1.17 8.86 -12.29
CA PRO A 137 1.31 8.27 -13.62
C PRO A 137 2.50 8.85 -14.41
N VAL A 138 2.79 10.14 -14.22
CA VAL A 138 3.91 10.82 -14.84
C VAL A 138 4.93 11.15 -13.76
N LYS A 139 6.16 10.64 -13.91
CA LYS A 139 7.26 10.90 -12.96
C LYS A 139 8.36 11.78 -13.53
N SER A 140 8.30 12.10 -14.82
CA SER A 140 9.24 13.04 -15.41
C SER A 140 8.69 13.75 -16.64
N ILE A 141 9.00 15.05 -16.71
CA ILE A 141 8.61 15.95 -17.80
C ILE A 141 9.85 16.71 -18.25
N THR A 142 10.00 16.93 -19.56
CA THR A 142 11.06 17.77 -20.13
C THR A 142 10.47 19.06 -20.66
N ALA A 143 10.90 20.21 -20.17
CA ALA A 143 10.28 21.49 -20.49
C ALA A 143 11.28 22.65 -20.48
N ASP A 144 10.84 23.80 -20.98
CA ASP A 144 11.57 25.06 -20.94
C ASP A 144 10.58 26.23 -20.83
N LYS A 145 10.91 27.23 -20.01
CA LYS A 145 10.14 28.48 -19.85
C LYS A 145 8.63 28.27 -19.70
N VAL A 146 8.23 27.28 -18.91
CA VAL A 146 6.82 26.87 -18.77
C VAL A 146 6.54 26.32 -17.38
N ARG A 147 5.31 26.52 -16.92
CA ARG A 147 4.78 25.86 -15.73
C ARG A 147 4.31 24.45 -16.09
N VAL A 148 4.89 23.44 -15.45
CA VAL A 148 4.55 22.04 -15.67
C VAL A 148 3.61 21.52 -14.59
N LEU A 149 2.80 20.52 -14.92
CA LEU A 149 1.86 19.87 -14.00
C LEU A 149 2.23 18.40 -13.80
N PHE A 150 2.21 17.98 -12.54
CA PHE A 150 2.11 16.57 -12.16
C PHE A 150 0.83 16.35 -11.36
N SER A 151 0.18 15.21 -11.59
CA SER A 151 -0.93 14.73 -10.77
C SER A 151 -0.48 13.57 -9.90
N LEU A 152 -0.99 13.54 -8.67
CA LEU A 152 -0.88 12.44 -7.74
C LEU A 152 -2.29 12.09 -7.27
N THR A 153 -2.66 10.82 -7.38
CA THR A 153 -3.87 10.28 -6.79
C THR A 153 -3.54 9.67 -5.44
N ILE A 154 -4.35 9.98 -4.43
CA ILE A 154 -4.35 9.31 -3.12
C ILE A 154 -5.63 8.50 -3.05
N THR A 155 -5.51 7.19 -2.86
CA THR A 155 -6.64 6.28 -2.67
C THR A 155 -6.70 5.88 -1.20
N ASN A 156 -7.79 6.19 -0.50
CA ASN A 156 -7.99 5.68 0.86
C ASN A 156 -8.32 4.20 0.80
N THR A 157 -7.41 3.36 1.29
CA THR A 157 -7.56 1.90 1.34
C THR A 157 -7.86 1.40 2.76
N GLY A 158 -8.00 2.31 3.73
CA GLY A 158 -8.39 2.01 5.10
C GLY A 158 -9.90 1.96 5.25
N THR A 159 -10.38 1.47 6.38
CA THR A 159 -11.82 1.32 6.64
C THR A 159 -12.47 2.60 7.17
N LYS A 160 -11.67 3.58 7.62
CA LYS A 160 -12.15 4.89 8.06
C LYS A 160 -11.82 5.97 7.05
N ASP A 161 -12.70 6.98 7.02
CA ASP A 161 -12.40 8.25 6.38
C ASP A 161 -11.14 8.85 7.02
N SER A 162 -10.29 9.45 6.20
CA SER A 162 -9.06 10.07 6.67
C SER A 162 -8.74 11.32 5.88
N SER A 163 -7.88 12.15 6.45
CA SER A 163 -7.26 13.27 5.78
C SER A 163 -5.76 13.07 5.61
N TYR A 164 -5.23 13.62 4.52
CA TYR A 164 -3.85 13.42 4.11
C TYR A 164 -3.18 14.77 3.91
N ARG A 165 -2.04 14.96 4.57
CA ARG A 165 -1.17 16.13 4.38
C ARG A 165 -0.12 15.82 3.33
N VAL A 166 0.12 16.79 2.46
CA VAL A 166 1.07 16.67 1.34
C VAL A 166 2.16 17.71 1.42
N GLU A 167 3.40 17.26 1.34
CA GLU A 167 4.60 18.08 1.34
C GLU A 167 5.45 17.73 0.11
N VAL A 168 6.04 18.73 -0.54
CA VAL A 168 6.99 18.52 -1.65
C VAL A 168 8.29 19.23 -1.31
N GLU A 169 9.40 18.51 -1.45
CA GLU A 169 10.75 19.01 -1.22
C GLU A 169 11.62 18.86 -2.47
N GLU A 170 12.51 19.84 -2.70
CA GLU A 170 13.59 19.68 -3.66
C GLU A 170 14.72 18.84 -3.06
N ILE A 171 15.07 17.77 -3.77
CA ILE A 171 16.15 16.85 -3.38
C ILE A 171 17.35 16.93 -4.34
N THR A 172 17.32 17.84 -5.31
CA THR A 172 18.46 18.12 -6.18
C THR A 172 19.66 18.62 -5.37
N SER A 173 20.87 18.19 -5.74
CA SER A 173 22.10 18.68 -5.13
C SER A 173 23.10 19.15 -6.20
N PRO A 174 23.48 20.44 -6.22
CA PRO A 174 22.92 21.54 -5.42
C PRO A 174 21.46 21.87 -5.81
N PRO A 175 20.66 22.48 -4.91
CA PRO A 175 19.30 22.92 -5.23
C PRO A 175 19.29 23.91 -6.40
N LEU A 176 18.35 23.72 -7.32
CA LEU A 176 18.09 24.62 -8.45
C LEU A 176 17.17 25.77 -8.06
N GLY A 177 16.29 25.58 -7.07
CA GLY A 177 15.42 26.63 -6.53
C GLY A 177 14.36 27.13 -7.51
N TRP A 178 13.90 26.29 -8.43
CA TRP A 178 12.71 26.59 -9.23
C TRP A 178 11.47 26.63 -8.33
N ASP A 179 10.48 27.42 -8.74
CA ASP A 179 9.26 27.61 -7.97
C ASP A 179 8.36 26.37 -8.06
N VAL A 180 7.96 25.84 -6.90
CA VAL A 180 7.15 24.63 -6.75
C VAL A 180 5.92 24.95 -5.90
N GLU A 181 4.76 24.60 -6.41
CA GLU A 181 3.46 24.84 -5.76
C GLU A 181 2.66 23.53 -5.73
N VAL A 182 1.99 23.25 -4.60
CA VAL A 182 1.18 22.05 -4.40
C VAL A 182 -0.24 22.46 -4.06
N LYS A 183 -1.23 21.85 -4.72
CA LYS A 183 -2.65 22.13 -4.50
C LYS A 183 -3.52 20.88 -4.60
N PRO A 184 -4.40 20.64 -3.62
CA PRO A 184 -4.34 21.18 -2.26
C PRO A 184 -3.15 20.59 -1.48
N THR A 185 -2.80 21.17 -0.33
CA THR A 185 -1.79 20.61 0.60
C THR A 185 -2.40 19.66 1.63
N GLU A 186 -3.73 19.59 1.69
CA GLU A 186 -4.49 18.70 2.54
C GLU A 186 -5.76 18.26 1.79
N VAL A 187 -6.09 16.97 1.85
CA VAL A 187 -7.30 16.38 1.25
C VAL A 187 -7.97 15.45 2.23
N GLU A 188 -9.27 15.31 2.11
CA GLU A 188 -10.05 14.27 2.78
C GLU A 188 -10.49 13.24 1.73
N ALA A 189 -10.36 11.95 2.05
CA ALA A 189 -10.94 10.90 1.24
C ALA A 189 -11.67 9.93 2.15
N ALA A 190 -12.95 9.67 1.83
CA ALA A 190 -13.71 8.63 2.50
C ALA A 190 -13.12 7.25 2.19
N SER A 191 -13.45 6.25 3.00
CA SER A 191 -13.02 4.87 2.78
C SER A 191 -13.34 4.41 1.34
N GLY A 192 -12.33 3.95 0.61
CA GLY A 192 -12.43 3.48 -0.77
C GLY A 192 -12.47 4.58 -1.84
N GLU A 193 -12.48 5.86 -1.46
CA GLU A 193 -12.50 6.99 -2.39
C GLU A 193 -11.09 7.50 -2.74
N GLU A 194 -11.04 8.31 -3.79
CA GLU A 194 -9.81 8.90 -4.31
C GLU A 194 -9.81 10.42 -4.15
N SER A 195 -8.62 10.99 -3.99
CA SER A 195 -8.39 12.43 -4.01
C SER A 195 -7.22 12.76 -4.92
N GLU A 196 -7.34 13.86 -5.65
CA GLU A 196 -6.28 14.33 -6.55
C GLU A 196 -5.49 15.49 -5.94
N ILE A 197 -4.18 15.43 -6.13
CA ILE A 197 -3.23 16.47 -5.78
C ILE A 197 -2.51 16.89 -7.06
N PHE A 198 -2.34 18.20 -7.20
CA PHE A 198 -1.68 18.82 -8.34
C PHE A 198 -0.40 19.52 -7.88
N ILE A 199 0.71 19.15 -8.50
CA ILE A 199 2.02 19.77 -8.25
C ILE A 199 2.41 20.56 -9.49
N PHE A 200 2.62 21.85 -9.31
CA PHE A 200 3.06 22.76 -10.34
C PHE A 200 4.53 23.11 -10.14
N VAL A 201 5.30 23.11 -11.22
CA VAL A 201 6.69 23.59 -11.17
C VAL A 201 6.92 24.60 -12.29
N THR A 202 7.38 25.79 -11.93
CA THR A 202 7.69 26.85 -12.89
C THR A 202 9.12 26.70 -13.38
N VAL A 203 9.29 26.13 -14.57
CA VAL A 203 10.60 25.94 -15.20
C VAL A 203 11.05 27.29 -15.77
N PRO A 204 12.23 27.83 -15.34
CA PRO A 204 12.75 29.08 -15.86
C PRO A 204 13.27 28.90 -17.30
N ASP A 205 13.69 30.01 -17.90
CA ASP A 205 14.41 30.02 -19.18
C ASP A 205 15.76 29.30 -19.04
N ILE A 206 15.98 28.25 -19.83
CA ILE A 206 17.19 27.43 -19.77
C ILE A 206 18.23 27.95 -20.78
N GLU A 207 18.99 28.97 -20.38
CA GLU A 207 19.88 29.72 -21.31
C GLU A 207 21.11 28.94 -21.84
N ALA A 208 21.50 27.83 -21.21
CA ALA A 208 22.42 26.81 -21.73
C ALA A 208 22.65 25.71 -20.66
N GLU A 209 22.88 24.49 -21.13
CA GLU A 209 23.04 23.25 -20.34
C GLU A 209 21.75 22.69 -19.74
N ARG A 210 21.55 21.38 -19.93
CA ARG A 210 20.40 20.65 -19.37
C ARG A 210 20.49 20.65 -17.85
N LYS A 211 19.41 21.08 -17.20
CA LYS A 211 19.27 21.05 -15.73
C LYS A 211 18.20 20.04 -15.35
N ARG A 212 18.43 19.29 -14.27
CA ARG A 212 17.44 18.35 -13.75
C ARG A 212 17.09 18.75 -12.33
N MET A 213 15.82 19.02 -12.08
CA MET A 213 15.27 19.17 -10.74
C MET A 213 14.69 17.81 -10.33
N ASP A 214 15.17 17.25 -9.22
CA ASP A 214 14.59 16.07 -8.60
C ASP A 214 13.80 16.51 -7.36
N LEU A 215 12.58 16.01 -7.23
CA LEU A 215 11.62 16.33 -6.17
C LEU A 215 11.19 15.05 -5.46
N SER A 216 10.86 15.18 -4.18
CA SER A 216 10.23 14.15 -3.37
C SER A 216 8.89 14.67 -2.89
N ILE A 217 7.80 13.96 -3.19
CA ILE A 217 6.50 14.20 -2.60
C ILE A 217 6.31 13.25 -1.42
N LYS A 218 5.87 13.78 -0.29
CA LYS A 218 5.57 13.05 0.92
C LYS A 218 4.09 13.23 1.25
N VAL A 219 3.38 12.13 1.37
CA VAL A 219 1.98 12.08 1.82
C VAL A 219 1.96 11.44 3.19
N THR A 220 1.31 12.09 4.15
CA THR A 220 1.21 11.62 5.53
C THR A 220 -0.25 11.62 5.95
N ASP A 221 -0.73 10.51 6.49
CA ASP A 221 -2.05 10.44 7.12
C ASP A 221 -2.11 11.39 8.34
N ALA A 222 -3.22 12.11 8.50
CA ALA A 222 -3.34 13.13 9.54
C ALA A 222 -3.47 12.53 10.95
N GLU A 223 -4.06 11.35 11.06
CA GLU A 223 -4.30 10.62 12.31
C GLU A 223 -3.11 9.71 12.67
N GLN A 224 -2.40 9.19 11.65
CA GLN A 224 -1.25 8.29 11.80
C GLN A 224 0.02 8.84 11.13
N ASP A 225 0.83 9.57 11.89
CA ASP A 225 2.08 10.17 11.38
C ASP A 225 3.10 9.14 10.84
N PHE A 226 3.12 7.93 11.40
CA PHE A 226 3.94 6.82 10.91
C PHE A 226 3.47 6.29 9.54
N LEU A 227 2.21 6.51 9.18
CA LEU A 227 1.65 6.15 7.89
C LEU A 227 2.00 7.25 6.87
N THR A 228 3.26 7.20 6.43
CA THR A 228 3.84 8.12 5.47
C THR A 228 4.30 7.36 4.23
N LYS A 229 4.00 7.90 3.04
CA LYS A 229 4.54 7.43 1.76
C LYS A 229 5.30 8.55 1.06
N SER A 230 6.33 8.18 0.31
CA SER A 230 7.10 9.13 -0.49
C SER A 230 7.36 8.62 -1.89
N GLU A 231 7.25 9.52 -2.86
CA GLU A 231 7.56 9.24 -4.26
C GLU A 231 8.52 10.28 -4.83
N ARG A 232 9.40 9.83 -5.72
CA ARG A 232 10.33 10.71 -6.44
C ARG A 232 9.84 10.96 -7.85
N PHE A 233 9.97 12.21 -8.28
CA PHE A 233 9.70 12.66 -9.64
C PHE A 233 10.67 13.77 -10.00
N GLY A 234 10.74 14.16 -11.26
CA GLY A 234 11.71 15.17 -11.65
C GLY A 234 11.50 15.78 -13.01
N ILE A 235 12.02 16.99 -13.17
CA ILE A 235 11.83 17.80 -14.36
C ILE A 235 13.18 18.03 -15.01
N LEU A 236 13.24 17.81 -16.31
CA LEU A 236 14.40 18.09 -17.11
C LEU A 236 14.18 19.42 -17.85
N GLY A 237 14.89 20.46 -17.42
CA GLY A 237 15.01 21.71 -18.13
C GLY A 237 15.96 21.58 -19.32
N GLU A 238 15.47 21.79 -20.54
CA GLU A 238 16.26 21.70 -21.78
C GLU A 238 15.85 22.78 -22.78
N ASP A 239 16.83 23.57 -23.23
CA ASP A 239 16.64 24.66 -24.21
C ASP A 239 15.85 24.20 -25.45
N GLY A 240 14.85 24.99 -25.84
CA GLY A 240 14.03 24.76 -27.03
C GLY A 240 12.96 23.67 -26.88
N ARG A 241 12.74 23.13 -25.68
CA ARG A 241 11.66 22.17 -25.36
C ARG A 241 10.43 22.84 -24.77
N THR A 242 9.99 23.95 -25.36
CA THR A 242 8.72 24.60 -25.00
C THR A 242 7.53 23.80 -25.53
N PRO A 243 6.31 23.96 -24.97
CA PRO A 243 5.10 23.42 -25.57
C PRO A 243 4.95 23.83 -27.04
N PRO A 244 4.34 22.98 -27.90
CA PRO A 244 4.21 23.25 -29.33
C PRO A 244 3.26 24.41 -29.66
N SER A 245 2.47 24.86 -28.69
CA SER A 245 1.57 26.00 -28.79
C SER A 245 1.45 26.70 -27.45
N GLU A 246 0.94 27.92 -27.45
CA GLU A 246 0.50 28.61 -26.23
C GLU A 246 -0.77 27.97 -25.64
N ALA A 247 -1.03 28.24 -24.36
CA ALA A 247 -2.30 27.89 -23.74
C ALA A 247 -3.43 28.67 -24.41
N LYS A 248 -4.59 28.03 -24.56
CA LYS A 248 -5.76 28.62 -25.22
C LYS A 248 -6.59 29.50 -24.28
N LEU A 249 -6.49 29.23 -22.99
CA LEU A 249 -7.24 29.93 -21.95
C LEU A 249 -6.27 30.51 -20.93
N GLU A 250 -6.70 31.59 -20.29
CA GLU A 250 -5.93 32.28 -19.27
C GLU A 250 -6.52 32.05 -17.88
N VAL A 251 -5.69 32.16 -16.84
CA VAL A 251 -6.15 32.16 -15.45
C VAL A 251 -7.10 33.34 -15.23
N GLY A 252 -8.25 33.08 -14.62
CA GLY A 252 -9.34 34.03 -14.39
C GLY A 252 -10.35 34.12 -15.54
N GLN A 253 -10.13 33.44 -16.67
CA GLN A 253 -11.10 33.37 -17.75
C GLN A 253 -12.28 32.49 -17.36
N SER A 254 -13.51 32.98 -17.55
CA SER A 254 -14.72 32.17 -17.43
C SER A 254 -15.07 31.49 -18.76
N VAL A 255 -15.39 30.20 -18.71
CA VAL A 255 -15.74 29.38 -19.88
C VAL A 255 -16.98 28.54 -19.58
N SER A 256 -17.78 28.28 -20.62
CA SER A 256 -18.94 27.40 -20.50
C SER A 256 -18.52 25.94 -20.72
N HIS A 257 -18.78 25.09 -19.73
CA HIS A 257 -18.59 23.65 -19.76
C HIS A 257 -19.95 22.94 -19.92
N PRO A 258 -20.06 21.92 -20.78
CA PRO A 258 -21.32 21.20 -21.03
C PRO A 258 -21.96 20.61 -19.77
N ASP A 259 -21.13 20.09 -18.86
CA ASP A 259 -21.60 19.33 -17.69
C ASP A 259 -21.65 20.15 -16.40
N TRP A 260 -20.94 21.29 -16.35
CA TRP A 260 -20.74 22.07 -15.13
C TRP A 260 -21.22 23.51 -15.23
N GLY A 261 -21.70 23.96 -16.41
CA GLY A 261 -22.13 25.34 -16.60
C GLY A 261 -20.94 26.28 -16.74
N GLU A 262 -21.02 27.48 -16.17
CA GLU A 262 -19.91 28.43 -16.23
C GLU A 262 -18.86 28.11 -15.16
N VAL A 263 -17.62 27.86 -15.60
CA VAL A 263 -16.48 27.59 -14.74
C VAL A 263 -15.42 28.66 -14.94
N THR A 264 -14.60 28.92 -13.90
CA THR A 264 -13.49 29.88 -13.98
C THR A 264 -12.16 29.15 -13.91
N ILE A 265 -11.25 29.44 -14.84
CA ILE A 265 -9.92 28.83 -14.86
C ILE A 265 -9.08 29.36 -13.70
N GLU A 266 -8.62 28.47 -12.83
CA GLU A 266 -7.81 28.82 -11.65
C GLU A 266 -6.32 28.56 -11.86
N ALA A 267 -5.97 27.60 -12.70
CA ALA A 267 -4.58 27.30 -13.01
C ALA A 267 -4.43 26.78 -14.45
N VAL A 268 -3.28 27.10 -15.05
CA VAL A 268 -2.88 26.64 -16.37
C VAL A 268 -1.45 26.12 -16.30
N ALA A 269 -1.21 24.92 -16.82
CA ALA A 269 0.10 24.28 -16.84
C ALA A 269 0.19 23.23 -17.94
N TRP A 270 1.41 22.85 -18.33
CA TRP A 270 1.67 21.82 -19.34
C TRP A 270 1.95 20.47 -18.68
N ASP A 271 1.24 19.42 -19.10
CA ASP A 271 1.34 18.07 -18.51
C ASP A 271 2.43 17.19 -19.13
N GLY A 272 3.22 17.74 -20.07
CA GLY A 272 4.17 16.97 -20.88
C GLY A 272 3.68 16.66 -22.30
N SER A 273 2.39 16.85 -22.58
CA SER A 273 1.75 16.55 -23.86
C SER A 273 0.78 17.63 -24.31
N SER A 274 0.03 18.22 -23.37
CA SER A 274 -1.05 19.15 -23.61
C SER A 274 -1.13 20.21 -22.52
N TRP A 275 -1.91 21.28 -22.77
CA TRP A 275 -2.22 22.26 -21.74
C TRP A 275 -3.36 21.75 -20.87
N ALA A 276 -3.10 21.64 -19.57
CA ALA A 276 -4.06 21.33 -18.52
C ALA A 276 -4.60 22.62 -17.90
N TYR A 277 -5.91 22.62 -17.63
CA TYR A 277 -6.64 23.73 -17.03
C TYR A 277 -7.36 23.21 -15.79
N LEU A 278 -7.04 23.77 -14.63
CA LEU A 278 -7.79 23.52 -13.41
C LEU A 278 -8.84 24.59 -13.24
N PHE A 279 -10.02 24.19 -12.79
CA PHE A 279 -11.16 25.07 -12.54
C PHE A 279 -11.96 24.54 -11.35
N THR A 280 -12.71 25.43 -10.73
CA THR A 280 -13.79 25.09 -9.79
C THR A 280 -15.14 25.22 -10.50
N ALA A 281 -16.05 24.31 -10.16
CA ALA A 281 -17.44 24.32 -10.60
C ALA A 281 -18.32 25.13 -9.64
#